data_AF-A0A430FP12-F1
#
_entry.id   AF-A0A430FP12-F1
#
_cell.length_a   1.000
_cell.length_b   1.000
_cell.length_c   1.000
_cell.angle_alpha   90.00
_cell.angle_beta   90.00
_cell.angle_gamma   90.00
#
_symmetry.space_group_name_H-M   'P 1'
#
loop_
_entity.id
_entity.type
_entity.pdbx_description
1 polymer ?
#
loop_
_entity_poly.entity_id
_entity_poly.type
_entity_poly.pdbx_seq_one_letter_code
_entity_poly.pdbx_strand_id
1 'polypeptide(L)'
;MSNATKNLKKAAALSLSVATLLGTAFTASTAMAGGGTPQNLNNIYETRRTGYVVGDGFDYKNPSNWNQNMKISSAVANDDPRVYLSGWTPNNGWLNPLWEKPIDMYDLYGAYDHNNLYLMWEMVDVTDKLDASYASDTKPCDDGRYDAPMFIAVDNHGGKSGVKKYIGNQARMKEDGSTIWKSQNTWDTNQLGITSIIAMSNQRSKMNDREVWNYDGDQGGLNKTAFNKQGIEPHIMDTNIANDIYGFAGYKADKQTNRYPDECYNKNNYYVDYKYNGHNWGQRDYMYAIKIPLWTLDMDFNNMKSKGVDVQVVAGALPGNAAGIQSLPFDHTTLRDAQQYANNIDTRRSMAEISLKKFTVPFASVGGC
;
A
#
# COMPACT_ATOMS: atom_id res chain seq x y z
N MET A 1 7.14 48.36 62.77
CA MET A 1 5.67 48.31 62.76
C MET A 1 5.22 48.48 61.31
N SER A 2 4.70 47.41 60.68
CA SER A 2 3.28 47.29 60.26
C SER A 2 2.87 48.31 59.18
N ASN A 3 2.23 48.00 58.06
CA ASN A 3 1.71 46.77 57.46
C ASN A 3 1.25 47.14 56.04
N ALA A 4 0.95 46.10 55.25
CA ALA A 4 -0.19 46.02 54.34
C ALA A 4 0.07 46.02 52.81
N THR A 5 0.38 44.81 52.33
CA THR A 5 -0.39 44.02 51.34
C THR A 5 -1.18 44.68 50.19
N LYS A 6 -0.92 44.07 49.02
CA LYS A 6 -1.84 43.65 47.91
C LYS A 6 -2.13 44.66 46.80
N ASN A 7 -1.64 44.38 45.58
CA ASN A 7 -2.46 43.76 44.52
C ASN A 7 -1.68 43.48 43.21
N LEU A 8 -1.57 42.17 42.91
CA LEU A 8 -1.70 41.46 41.62
C LEU A 8 -1.51 42.21 40.28
N LYS A 9 -0.66 41.64 39.41
CA LYS A 9 -1.04 41.17 38.07
C LYS A 9 -0.06 40.10 37.53
N LYS A 10 -0.65 39.01 37.05
CA LYS A 10 -0.05 37.82 36.42
C LYS A 10 0.48 38.15 35.00
N ALA A 11 1.53 37.45 34.56
CA ALA A 11 1.68 36.83 33.22
C ALA A 11 3.07 36.16 33.15
N ALA A 12 3.13 34.83 33.28
CA ALA A 12 3.29 33.88 32.16
C ALA A 12 4.74 33.78 31.68
N ALA A 13 5.47 32.81 32.22
CA ALA A 13 6.74 32.35 31.69
C ALA A 13 6.48 31.54 30.40
N LEU A 14 6.93 32.06 29.25
CA LEU A 14 7.09 31.26 28.05
C LEU A 14 8.38 30.44 28.20
N SER A 15 8.25 29.13 28.37
CA SER A 15 9.35 28.19 28.14
C SER A 15 9.61 28.10 26.64
N LEU A 16 10.74 28.65 26.21
CA LEU A 16 11.23 28.59 24.84
C LEU A 16 11.87 27.20 24.63
N SER A 17 11.08 26.19 24.22
CA SER A 17 11.66 24.95 23.69
C SER A 17 12.08 25.20 22.24
N VAL A 18 13.38 25.46 22.07
CA VAL A 18 14.04 25.51 20.77
C VAL A 18 13.98 24.12 20.14
N ALA A 19 12.98 23.90 19.29
CA ALA A 19 12.99 22.81 18.34
C ALA A 19 13.99 23.18 17.25
N THR A 20 15.19 22.63 17.32
CA THR A 20 16.20 22.75 16.28
C THR A 20 15.65 22.07 15.02
N LEU A 21 15.09 22.88 14.13
CA LEU A 21 14.69 22.49 12.78
C LEU A 21 15.97 22.19 11.98
N LEU A 22 16.47 20.96 12.06
CA LEU A 22 17.47 20.47 11.11
C LEU A 22 16.74 20.20 9.80
N GLY A 23 16.61 21.27 9.01
CA GLY A 23 16.36 21.18 7.58
C GLY A 23 17.58 20.58 6.90
N THR A 24 17.68 19.25 6.91
CA THR A 24 18.53 18.54 5.96
C THR A 24 17.74 18.45 4.66
N ALA A 25 18.13 19.27 3.68
CA ALA A 25 17.79 19.03 2.29
C ALA A 25 18.17 17.58 1.96
N PHE A 26 17.18 16.74 1.66
CA PHE A 26 17.40 15.37 1.22
C PHE A 26 18.13 15.42 -0.12
N THR A 27 19.45 15.27 -0.10
CA THR A 27 20.18 14.73 -1.24
C THR A 27 19.60 13.35 -1.54
N ALA A 28 18.90 13.23 -2.66
CA ALA A 28 18.50 11.95 -3.21
C ALA A 28 19.75 11.13 -3.56
N SER A 29 20.29 10.36 -2.63
CA SER A 29 21.17 9.24 -2.97
C SER A 29 21.34 8.30 -1.78
N THR A 30 20.89 7.06 -1.94
CA THR A 30 21.72 5.84 -1.90
C THR A 30 20.83 4.67 -2.30
N ALA A 31 21.34 3.79 -3.17
CA ALA A 31 20.64 2.72 -3.86
C ALA A 31 19.58 1.99 -3.01
N MET A 32 18.37 1.86 -3.56
CA MET A 32 17.40 0.89 -3.07
C MET A 32 18.00 -0.51 -3.25
N ALA A 33 17.92 -1.34 -2.23
CA ALA A 33 18.45 -2.69 -2.31
C ALA A 33 17.37 -3.60 -2.91
N GLY A 34 17.29 -3.59 -4.24
CA GLY A 34 16.48 -4.52 -5.01
C GLY A 34 16.81 -4.39 -6.49
N GLY A 35 17.22 -5.49 -7.13
CA GLY A 35 17.54 -5.53 -8.56
C GLY A 35 16.29 -5.55 -9.45
N GLY A 36 15.22 -4.90 -9.00
CA GLY A 36 13.92 -4.94 -9.65
C GLY A 36 13.93 -4.28 -11.03
N THR A 37 12.96 -4.65 -11.86
CA THR A 37 12.90 -4.21 -13.27
C THR A 37 12.27 -2.82 -13.39
N PRO A 38 12.96 -1.79 -13.93
CA PRO A 38 12.35 -0.49 -14.19
C PRO A 38 11.24 -0.58 -15.24
N GLN A 39 10.16 0.19 -15.05
CA GLN A 39 8.91 0.03 -15.83
C GLN A 39 8.57 1.19 -16.76
N ASN A 40 9.42 2.24 -16.85
CA ASN A 40 9.18 3.43 -17.67
C ASN A 40 7.81 4.11 -17.43
N LEU A 41 7.42 4.25 -16.16
CA LEU A 41 6.16 4.88 -15.78
C LEU A 41 6.19 6.41 -15.94
N ASN A 42 5.00 7.02 -15.90
CA ASN A 42 4.84 8.45 -15.66
C ASN A 42 5.50 8.86 -14.32
N ASN A 43 5.96 10.11 -14.21
CA ASN A 43 6.66 10.62 -13.02
C ASN A 43 5.78 10.77 -11.77
N ILE A 44 4.45 10.65 -11.90
CA ILE A 44 3.53 10.59 -10.74
C ILE A 44 3.70 9.26 -9.99
N TYR A 45 4.07 8.18 -10.69
CA TYR A 45 4.47 6.93 -10.04
C TYR A 45 5.87 7.08 -9.47
N GLU A 46 5.99 6.87 -8.16
CA GLU A 46 7.25 7.09 -7.47
C GLU A 46 7.53 5.97 -6.48
N THR A 47 8.82 5.70 -6.31
CA THR A 47 9.33 4.83 -5.25
C THR A 47 10.52 5.50 -4.62
N ARG A 48 10.53 5.57 -3.29
CA ARG A 48 11.44 6.40 -2.51
C ARG A 48 11.91 5.67 -1.26
N ARG A 49 12.94 6.24 -0.64
CA ARG A 49 13.39 5.92 0.72
C ARG A 49 13.03 7.08 1.64
N THR A 50 12.54 6.78 2.83
CA THR A 50 12.44 7.77 3.91
C THR A 50 13.27 7.35 5.12
N GLY A 51 13.90 8.34 5.76
CA GLY A 51 14.64 8.18 7.01
C GLY A 51 13.85 8.55 8.25
N TYR A 52 12.52 8.68 8.13
CA TYR A 52 11.73 9.38 9.14
C TYR A 52 11.65 8.60 10.46
N VAL A 53 12.33 9.14 11.49
CA VAL A 53 12.25 8.65 12.86
C VAL A 53 11.16 9.42 13.59
N VAL A 54 10.19 8.71 14.19
CA VAL A 54 9.14 9.32 15.01
C VAL A 54 9.57 9.36 16.48
N GLY A 55 9.10 10.39 17.20
CA GLY A 55 9.37 10.59 18.62
C GLY A 55 8.31 9.96 19.53
N ASP A 56 8.54 10.09 20.83
CA ASP A 56 7.61 9.67 21.87
C ASP A 56 6.24 10.37 21.69
N GLY A 57 5.17 9.59 21.66
CA GLY A 57 3.80 10.09 21.45
C GLY A 57 3.28 9.99 20.02
N PHE A 58 4.06 9.46 19.07
CA PHE A 58 3.54 9.08 17.76
C PHE A 58 2.46 8.01 17.91
N ASP A 59 1.24 8.35 17.51
CA ASP A 59 0.13 7.42 17.38
C ASP A 59 -0.14 7.17 15.90
N TYR A 60 0.24 5.97 15.45
CA TYR A 60 0.06 5.52 14.07
C TYR A 60 -1.43 5.42 13.66
N LYS A 61 -2.35 5.39 14.62
CA LYS A 61 -3.81 5.37 14.40
C LYS A 61 -4.41 6.77 14.23
N ASN A 62 -3.61 7.82 14.43
CA ASN A 62 -4.06 9.19 14.27
C ASN A 62 -3.52 9.76 12.93
N PRO A 63 -4.41 10.06 11.96
CA PRO A 63 -4.04 10.62 10.66
C PRO A 63 -3.14 11.86 10.75
N SER A 64 -3.34 12.71 11.75
CA SER A 64 -2.60 13.97 11.89
C SER A 64 -1.13 13.80 12.26
N ASN A 65 -0.71 12.60 12.69
CA ASN A 65 0.68 12.30 12.95
C ASN A 65 1.45 11.91 11.68
N TRP A 66 0.75 11.58 10.60
CA TRP A 66 1.34 11.25 9.31
C TRP A 66 1.54 12.50 8.47
N ASN A 67 2.60 12.55 7.66
CA ASN A 67 2.86 13.66 6.76
C ASN A 67 3.65 13.23 5.51
N GLN A 68 3.75 14.13 4.54
CA GLN A 68 4.35 13.86 3.23
C GLN A 68 5.84 13.50 3.26
N ASN A 69 6.60 13.84 4.32
CA ASN A 69 7.99 13.42 4.46
C ASN A 69 8.13 11.91 4.79
N MET A 70 7.05 11.28 5.23
CA MET A 70 7.00 9.83 5.46
C MET A 70 6.67 9.07 4.18
N LYS A 71 6.32 9.73 3.07
CA LYS A 71 5.92 9.05 1.84
C LYS A 71 7.09 8.31 1.18
N ILE A 72 6.88 7.02 0.89
CA ILE A 72 7.87 6.12 0.29
C ILE A 72 7.42 5.53 -1.06
N SER A 73 6.15 5.65 -1.43
CA SER A 73 5.68 5.32 -2.78
C SER A 73 4.44 6.13 -3.15
N SER A 74 4.29 6.39 -4.45
CA SER A 74 3.07 6.95 -5.05
C SER A 74 2.64 6.12 -6.25
N ALA A 75 1.34 5.96 -6.39
CA ALA A 75 0.66 5.44 -7.57
C ALA A 75 -0.38 6.47 -8.04
N VAL A 76 -1.32 6.04 -8.87
CA VAL A 76 -2.32 6.89 -9.50
C VAL A 76 -3.69 6.31 -9.20
N ALA A 77 -4.63 7.13 -8.74
CA ALA A 77 -5.99 6.69 -8.55
C ALA A 77 -6.59 6.26 -9.89
N ASN A 78 -7.40 5.22 -9.87
CA ASN A 78 -8.08 4.50 -10.93
C ASN A 78 -7.19 3.66 -11.86
N ASP A 79 -5.99 3.30 -11.41
CA ASP A 79 -5.14 2.32 -12.07
C ASP A 79 -5.45 0.86 -11.66
N ASP A 80 -6.59 0.63 -11.00
CA ASP A 80 -7.14 -0.69 -10.74
C ASP A 80 -7.48 -1.42 -12.06
N PRO A 81 -7.02 -2.68 -12.26
CA PRO A 81 -7.28 -3.43 -13.49
C PRO A 81 -8.77 -3.53 -13.85
N ARG A 82 -9.68 -3.47 -12.86
CA ARG A 82 -11.14 -3.55 -13.08
C ARG A 82 -11.72 -2.30 -13.74
N VAL A 83 -11.05 -1.16 -13.61
CA VAL A 83 -11.45 0.10 -14.24
C VAL A 83 -11.30 0.04 -15.77
N TYR A 84 -10.46 -0.86 -16.29
CA TYR A 84 -10.23 -1.05 -17.73
C TYR A 84 -11.19 -2.04 -18.40
N LEU A 85 -12.19 -2.55 -17.69
CA LEU A 85 -13.17 -3.50 -18.24
C LEU A 85 -14.16 -2.76 -19.15
N SER A 86 -14.13 -3.01 -20.46
CA SER A 86 -15.15 -2.50 -21.38
C SER A 86 -16.41 -3.38 -21.37
N GLY A 87 -17.58 -2.77 -21.17
CA GLY A 87 -18.86 -3.46 -21.20
C GLY A 87 -19.43 -3.69 -22.61
N TRP A 88 -19.48 -4.95 -23.04
CA TRP A 88 -20.59 -5.58 -23.78
C TRP A 88 -20.44 -7.10 -23.65
N THR A 89 -21.45 -7.79 -23.13
CA THR A 89 -21.53 -9.25 -23.27
C THR A 89 -22.59 -9.64 -24.29
N PRO A 90 -22.29 -10.58 -25.21
CA PRO A 90 -23.25 -11.01 -26.23
C PRO A 90 -24.54 -11.62 -25.68
N ASN A 91 -24.56 -12.08 -24.42
CA ASN A 91 -25.60 -13.00 -23.93
C ASN A 91 -26.37 -12.55 -22.67
N ASN A 92 -26.07 -11.40 -22.05
CA ASN A 92 -26.70 -11.01 -20.77
C ASN A 92 -26.73 -9.50 -20.43
N GLY A 93 -26.48 -8.60 -21.38
CA GLY A 93 -26.60 -7.14 -21.18
C GLY A 93 -25.30 -6.46 -20.74
N TRP A 94 -25.37 -5.17 -20.38
CA TRP A 94 -24.20 -4.36 -20.03
C TRP A 94 -23.55 -4.82 -18.72
N LEU A 95 -22.33 -5.37 -18.77
CA LEU A 95 -21.45 -5.48 -17.59
C LEU A 95 -20.72 -4.15 -17.40
N ASN A 96 -20.91 -3.51 -16.24
CA ASN A 96 -20.20 -2.28 -15.88
C ASN A 96 -18.84 -2.64 -15.22
N PRO A 97 -17.71 -2.04 -15.63
CA PRO A 97 -16.39 -2.21 -14.99
C PRO A 97 -16.38 -2.02 -13.48
N LEU A 98 -17.32 -1.24 -12.94
CA LEU A 98 -17.43 -0.88 -11.53
C LEU A 98 -18.38 -1.80 -10.74
N TRP A 99 -18.79 -2.95 -11.31
CA TRP A 99 -19.59 -3.96 -10.60
C TRP A 99 -18.89 -4.48 -9.35
N GLU A 100 -17.57 -4.63 -9.40
CA GLU A 100 -16.73 -4.90 -8.23
C GLU A 100 -16.16 -3.56 -7.72
N LYS A 101 -16.23 -3.33 -6.39
CA LYS A 101 -15.68 -2.11 -5.79
C LYS A 101 -14.17 -2.03 -6.01
N PRO A 102 -13.63 -0.95 -6.62
CA PRO A 102 -12.19 -0.78 -6.77
C PRO A 102 -11.45 -0.86 -5.42
N ILE A 103 -10.26 -1.46 -5.45
CA ILE A 103 -9.34 -1.64 -4.31
C ILE A 103 -8.08 -0.95 -4.78
N ASP A 104 -8.09 0.36 -4.70
CA ASP A 104 -7.18 1.22 -5.43
C ASP A 104 -6.25 1.90 -4.43
N MET A 105 -4.96 1.58 -4.55
CA MET A 105 -3.92 1.94 -3.60
C MET A 105 -3.18 3.16 -4.12
N TYR A 106 -3.09 4.23 -3.33
CA TYR A 106 -2.60 5.52 -3.83
C TYR A 106 -1.18 5.87 -3.33
N ASP A 107 -1.03 6.28 -2.08
CA ASP A 107 0.27 6.63 -1.50
C ASP A 107 0.61 5.67 -0.35
N LEU A 108 1.89 5.28 -0.25
CA LEU A 108 2.46 4.48 0.84
C LEU A 108 3.43 5.34 1.64
N TYR A 109 3.29 5.27 2.97
CA TYR A 109 4.08 6.01 3.95
C TYR A 109 4.77 5.03 4.89
N GLY A 110 5.94 5.43 5.37
CA GLY A 110 6.74 4.68 6.31
C GLY A 110 7.44 5.58 7.32
N ALA A 111 7.53 5.09 8.55
CA ALA A 111 8.31 5.73 9.61
C ALA A 111 8.73 4.66 10.64
N TYR A 112 9.64 4.98 11.53
CA TYR A 112 10.07 4.04 12.57
C TYR A 112 10.45 4.72 13.87
N ASP A 113 10.37 3.98 14.97
CA ASP A 113 10.91 4.37 16.27
C ASP A 113 11.95 3.33 16.75
N HIS A 114 12.28 3.36 18.04
CA HIS A 114 13.23 2.42 18.64
C HIS A 114 12.79 0.95 18.59
N ASN A 115 11.48 0.70 18.50
CA ASN A 115 10.88 -0.61 18.72
C ASN A 115 10.01 -1.09 17.56
N ASN A 116 9.54 -0.21 16.69
CA ASN A 116 8.52 -0.49 15.70
C ASN A 116 8.83 0.18 14.35
N LEU A 117 8.50 -0.55 13.29
CA LEU A 117 8.23 -0.01 11.96
C LEU A 117 6.74 0.34 11.88
N TYR A 118 6.42 1.47 11.27
CA TYR A 118 5.07 1.90 10.97
C TYR A 118 4.92 2.04 9.46
N LEU A 119 3.86 1.45 8.91
CA LEU A 119 3.46 1.65 7.52
C LEU A 119 2.02 2.16 7.49
N MET A 120 1.70 3.00 6.52
CA MET A 120 0.34 3.44 6.23
C MET A 120 0.17 3.59 4.73
N TRP A 121 -0.98 3.18 4.20
CA TRP A 121 -1.29 3.44 2.80
C TRP A 121 -2.74 3.86 2.61
N GLU A 122 -2.93 4.69 1.59
CA GLU A 122 -4.21 5.29 1.25
C GLU A 122 -4.94 4.43 0.22
N MET A 123 -6.24 4.26 0.46
CA MET A 123 -7.19 3.60 -0.43
C MET A 123 -8.13 4.67 -0.99
N VAL A 124 -8.16 4.80 -2.31
CA VAL A 124 -8.89 5.87 -2.99
C VAL A 124 -10.04 5.29 -3.79
N ASP A 125 -11.27 5.68 -3.49
CA ASP A 125 -12.45 5.20 -4.22
C ASP A 125 -13.06 6.33 -5.07
N VAL A 126 -12.50 6.52 -6.28
CA VAL A 126 -12.97 7.55 -7.22
C VAL A 126 -14.21 7.14 -8.04
N THR A 127 -14.97 6.13 -7.62
CA THR A 127 -16.19 5.71 -8.34
C THR A 127 -17.21 6.83 -8.51
N ASP A 128 -17.29 7.80 -7.61
CA ASP A 128 -18.11 9.01 -7.76
C ASP A 128 -17.68 9.92 -8.93
N LYS A 129 -16.42 9.83 -9.34
CA LYS A 129 -15.88 10.55 -10.50
C LYS A 129 -15.90 9.74 -11.76
N LEU A 130 -15.86 8.42 -11.62
CA LEU A 130 -15.95 7.53 -12.76
C LEU A 130 -17.41 7.39 -13.20
N ASP A 131 -18.26 6.83 -12.35
CA ASP A 131 -19.69 6.67 -12.61
C ASP A 131 -20.46 6.70 -11.28
N ALA A 132 -20.99 7.88 -10.94
CA ALA A 132 -21.70 8.09 -9.69
C ALA A 132 -22.92 7.16 -9.49
N SER A 133 -23.47 6.57 -10.56
CA SER A 133 -24.61 5.64 -10.44
C SER A 133 -24.24 4.27 -9.86
N TYR A 134 -22.96 3.92 -9.88
CA TYR A 134 -22.42 2.67 -9.32
C TYR A 134 -21.59 2.90 -8.04
N ALA A 135 -21.42 4.16 -7.64
CA ALA A 135 -20.68 4.51 -6.47
C ALA A 135 -21.45 4.05 -5.21
N SER A 136 -20.86 3.13 -4.44
CA SER A 136 -21.46 2.63 -3.19
C SER A 136 -21.15 3.59 -2.04
N ASP A 137 -22.11 3.81 -1.14
CA ASP A 137 -21.85 4.53 0.12
C ASP A 137 -21.12 3.66 1.16
N THR A 138 -20.95 2.36 0.88
CA THR A 138 -20.23 1.43 1.75
C THR A 138 -18.82 1.21 1.23
N LYS A 139 -17.81 1.59 2.00
CA LYS A 139 -16.40 1.35 1.67
C LYS A 139 -16.11 -0.15 1.52
N PRO A 140 -15.15 -0.56 0.67
CA PRO A 140 -14.76 -1.96 0.54
C PRO A 140 -14.39 -2.63 1.87
N CYS A 141 -13.73 -1.90 2.78
CA CYS A 141 -13.37 -2.41 4.10
C CYS A 141 -14.55 -2.66 5.05
N ASP A 142 -15.72 -2.09 4.76
CA ASP A 142 -16.94 -2.20 5.57
C ASP A 142 -17.95 -3.21 4.98
N ASP A 143 -17.69 -3.70 3.77
CA ASP A 143 -18.53 -4.66 3.09
C ASP A 143 -18.08 -6.09 3.42
N GLY A 144 -18.81 -6.78 4.28
CA GLY A 144 -18.49 -8.15 4.72
C GLY A 144 -18.38 -9.19 3.58
N ARG A 145 -18.86 -8.87 2.37
CA ARG A 145 -18.71 -9.70 1.18
C ARG A 145 -17.32 -9.57 0.53
N TYR A 146 -16.61 -8.48 0.80
CA TYR A 146 -15.28 -8.19 0.28
C TYR A 146 -14.24 -8.36 1.39
N ASP A 147 -13.56 -9.50 1.41
CA ASP A 147 -12.36 -9.72 2.23
C ASP A 147 -11.17 -9.89 1.29
N ALA A 148 -10.68 -8.81 0.72
CA ALA A 148 -9.54 -8.82 -0.19
C ALA A 148 -8.24 -8.66 0.62
N PRO A 149 -7.52 -9.73 1.00
CA PRO A 149 -6.39 -9.62 1.93
C PRO A 149 -5.27 -8.73 1.38
N MET A 150 -4.59 -8.04 2.30
CA MET A 150 -3.42 -7.22 2.03
C MET A 150 -2.16 -8.02 2.40
N PHE A 151 -1.15 -8.00 1.54
CA PHE A 151 0.14 -8.68 1.73
C PHE A 151 1.27 -7.65 1.74
N ILE A 152 2.17 -7.74 2.71
CA ILE A 152 3.34 -6.88 2.85
C ILE A 152 4.56 -7.78 2.73
N ALA A 153 5.22 -7.73 1.58
CA ALA A 153 6.52 -8.37 1.38
C ALA A 153 7.61 -7.49 1.99
N VAL A 154 8.56 -8.11 2.70
CA VAL A 154 9.59 -7.39 3.49
C VAL A 154 10.98 -7.91 3.15
N ASP A 155 11.92 -7.01 2.85
CA ASP A 155 13.37 -7.26 2.88
C ASP A 155 14.00 -6.54 4.09
N ASN A 156 14.53 -7.32 5.04
CA ASN A 156 15.20 -6.80 6.23
C ASN A 156 16.74 -6.65 6.07
N HIS A 157 17.28 -6.83 4.87
CA HIS A 157 18.71 -6.74 4.55
C HIS A 157 19.61 -7.65 5.41
N GLY A 158 19.11 -8.85 5.73
CA GLY A 158 19.79 -9.83 6.57
C GLY A 158 19.70 -9.57 8.07
N GLY A 159 18.82 -8.66 8.49
CA GLY A 159 18.45 -8.47 9.90
C GLY A 159 19.63 -8.12 10.81
N LYS A 160 19.49 -8.50 12.09
CA LYS A 160 20.53 -8.42 13.13
C LYS A 160 21.76 -9.24 12.78
N SER A 161 21.56 -10.42 12.20
CA SER A 161 22.65 -11.35 11.88
C SER A 161 23.56 -10.83 10.77
N GLY A 162 23.09 -9.91 9.91
CA GLY A 162 23.79 -9.51 8.68
C GLY A 162 23.81 -10.60 7.59
N VAL A 163 23.35 -11.81 7.90
CA VAL A 163 23.24 -12.92 6.96
C VAL A 163 21.89 -12.81 6.26
N LYS A 164 21.94 -12.63 4.94
CA LYS A 164 20.76 -12.57 4.09
C LYS A 164 20.05 -13.93 4.08
N LYS A 165 18.88 -14.00 4.71
CA LYS A 165 17.98 -15.17 4.72
C LYS A 165 16.80 -14.89 3.79
N TYR A 166 17.06 -14.97 2.49
CA TYR A 166 16.00 -14.74 1.52
C TYR A 166 15.15 -15.98 1.32
N ILE A 167 13.86 -15.74 1.11
CA ILE A 167 12.90 -16.68 0.58
C ILE A 167 13.18 -16.81 -0.91
N GLY A 168 13.53 -18.02 -1.36
CA GLY A 168 13.78 -18.32 -2.77
C GLY A 168 12.52 -18.86 -3.48
N ASN A 169 12.73 -19.59 -4.58
CA ASN A 169 11.67 -20.27 -5.32
C ASN A 169 10.45 -19.39 -5.66
N GLN A 170 10.69 -18.12 -6.00
CA GLN A 170 9.65 -17.15 -6.34
C GLN A 170 8.59 -16.95 -5.23
N ALA A 171 8.95 -17.22 -3.97
CA ALA A 171 8.06 -17.27 -2.83
C ALA A 171 6.89 -18.28 -3.00
N ARG A 172 7.12 -19.37 -3.74
CA ARG A 172 6.23 -20.54 -3.78
C ARG A 172 6.36 -21.35 -2.51
N MET A 173 5.31 -22.10 -2.16
CA MET A 173 5.32 -23.07 -1.07
C MET A 173 6.34 -24.19 -1.34
N LYS A 174 7.16 -24.54 -0.35
CA LYS A 174 8.18 -25.59 -0.46
C LYS A 174 7.57 -26.98 -0.74
N GLU A 175 6.42 -27.26 -0.13
CA GLU A 175 5.86 -28.61 -0.09
C GLU A 175 5.26 -29.04 -1.44
N ASP A 176 4.56 -28.14 -2.11
CA ASP A 176 3.77 -28.46 -3.32
C ASP A 176 3.99 -27.49 -4.48
N GLY A 177 4.86 -26.48 -4.32
CA GLY A 177 5.12 -25.47 -5.36
C GLY A 177 3.95 -24.52 -5.64
N SER A 178 2.88 -24.60 -4.85
CA SER A 178 1.76 -23.66 -4.90
C SER A 178 2.19 -22.26 -4.48
N THR A 179 1.32 -21.27 -4.62
CA THR A 179 1.60 -19.91 -4.15
C THR A 179 0.63 -19.53 -3.04
N ILE A 180 0.91 -18.46 -2.29
CA ILE A 180 -0.03 -17.92 -1.29
C ILE A 180 -1.37 -17.50 -1.93
N TRP A 181 -1.38 -17.27 -3.24
CA TRP A 181 -2.57 -17.01 -4.03
C TRP A 181 -2.94 -18.20 -4.93
N LYS A 182 -4.23 -18.52 -5.07
CA LYS A 182 -4.71 -19.54 -6.00
C LYS A 182 -4.56 -19.11 -7.46
N SER A 183 -4.49 -17.79 -7.70
CA SER A 183 -4.12 -17.18 -8.97
C SER A 183 -2.68 -17.48 -9.42
N GLN A 184 -1.88 -18.10 -8.54
CA GLN A 184 -0.48 -18.45 -8.78
C GLN A 184 0.44 -17.22 -8.94
N ASN A 185 0.10 -16.09 -8.32
CA ASN A 185 0.99 -14.93 -8.29
C ASN A 185 2.28 -15.24 -7.52
N THR A 186 3.36 -14.58 -7.91
CA THR A 186 4.70 -14.82 -7.35
C THR A 186 5.48 -13.52 -7.26
N TRP A 187 6.60 -13.56 -6.54
CA TRP A 187 7.61 -12.51 -6.59
C TRP A 187 8.87 -13.02 -7.29
N ASP A 188 9.59 -12.15 -8.00
CA ASP A 188 10.89 -12.49 -8.55
C ASP A 188 11.98 -12.49 -7.47
N THR A 189 12.06 -13.56 -6.68
CA THR A 189 13.04 -13.69 -5.58
C THR A 189 14.50 -13.72 -6.04
N ASN A 190 14.75 -13.76 -7.36
CA ASN A 190 16.10 -13.58 -7.91
C ASN A 190 16.50 -12.10 -7.97
N GLN A 191 15.53 -11.19 -8.00
CA GLN A 191 15.70 -9.74 -8.03
C GLN A 191 15.35 -9.08 -6.68
N LEU A 192 14.39 -9.66 -5.97
CA LEU A 192 13.79 -9.13 -4.75
C LEU A 192 14.23 -9.94 -3.53
N GLY A 193 14.78 -9.27 -2.52
CA GLY A 193 15.29 -9.89 -1.30
C GLY A 193 14.22 -10.19 -0.25
N ILE A 194 13.17 -10.92 -0.60
CA ILE A 194 12.07 -11.18 0.35
C ILE A 194 12.56 -12.03 1.52
N THR A 195 12.29 -11.60 2.74
CA THR A 195 12.68 -12.26 4.00
C THR A 195 11.46 -12.70 4.81
N SER A 196 10.34 -12.00 4.67
CA SER A 196 9.05 -12.41 5.23
C SER A 196 7.91 -11.80 4.43
N ILE A 197 6.71 -12.36 4.59
CA ILE A 197 5.46 -11.79 4.09
C ILE A 197 4.48 -11.72 5.25
N ILE A 198 3.89 -10.55 5.47
CA ILE A 198 2.82 -10.33 6.43
C ILE A 198 1.51 -10.23 5.65
N ALA A 199 0.49 -10.97 6.03
CA ALA A 199 -0.83 -10.90 5.45
C ALA A 199 -1.85 -10.46 6.51
N MET A 200 -2.84 -9.67 6.10
CA MET A 200 -3.95 -9.27 6.95
C MET A 200 -5.23 -9.18 6.13
N SER A 201 -6.38 -9.35 6.78
CA SER A 201 -7.66 -9.01 6.17
C SER A 201 -7.71 -7.52 5.83
N ASN A 202 -8.55 -7.13 4.87
CA ASN A 202 -8.87 -5.72 4.61
C ASN A 202 -10.17 -5.28 5.32
N GLN A 203 -10.89 -6.20 5.96
CA GLN A 203 -12.16 -5.93 6.62
C GLN A 203 -11.97 -5.26 7.96
N ARG A 204 -12.75 -4.19 8.21
CA ARG A 204 -12.72 -3.46 9.49
C ARG A 204 -13.01 -4.36 10.69
N SER A 205 -13.97 -5.27 10.55
CA SER A 205 -14.34 -6.23 11.60
C SER A 205 -13.21 -7.18 11.99
N LYS A 206 -12.16 -7.30 11.18
CA LYS A 206 -10.99 -8.16 11.37
C LYS A 206 -9.69 -7.38 11.60
N MET A 207 -9.75 -6.05 11.81
CA MET A 207 -8.58 -5.22 12.09
C MET A 207 -8.09 -5.40 13.53
N ASN A 208 -7.44 -6.53 13.79
CA ASN A 208 -6.82 -6.84 15.06
C ASN A 208 -5.60 -7.74 14.87
N ASP A 209 -4.78 -7.84 15.91
CA ASP A 209 -3.52 -8.57 15.89
C ASP A 209 -3.66 -10.08 15.69
N ARG A 210 -4.83 -10.68 15.95
CA ARG A 210 -5.07 -12.12 15.80
C ARG A 210 -5.36 -12.54 14.36
N GLU A 211 -5.80 -11.60 13.53
CA GLU A 211 -6.15 -11.80 12.12
C GLU A 211 -4.98 -11.39 11.19
N VAL A 212 -3.75 -11.42 11.73
CA VAL A 212 -2.51 -11.20 10.98
C VAL A 212 -1.78 -12.53 10.84
N TRP A 213 -1.33 -12.85 9.63
CA TRP A 213 -0.61 -14.07 9.30
C TRP A 213 0.78 -13.74 8.78
N ASN A 214 1.78 -14.44 9.28
CA ASN A 214 3.17 -14.27 8.88
C ASN A 214 3.60 -15.53 8.14
N TYR A 215 4.19 -15.33 6.97
CA TYR A 215 4.82 -16.37 6.18
C TYR A 215 6.33 -16.15 6.22
N ASP A 216 7.04 -17.21 6.61
CA ASP A 216 8.49 -17.29 6.55
C ASP A 216 8.90 -18.41 5.59
N GLY A 217 10.21 -18.54 5.39
CA GLY A 217 10.74 -19.51 4.45
C GLY A 217 12.27 -19.48 4.40
N ASP A 218 12.79 -20.12 3.36
CA ASP A 218 14.21 -20.13 3.05
C ASP A 218 14.40 -20.18 1.52
N GLN A 219 15.61 -20.49 1.07
CA GLN A 219 15.94 -20.58 -0.37
C GLN A 219 15.05 -21.57 -1.16
N GLY A 220 14.42 -22.55 -0.50
CA GLY A 220 13.47 -23.47 -1.13
C GLY A 220 12.06 -22.90 -1.33
N GLY A 221 11.73 -21.75 -0.73
CA GLY A 221 10.41 -21.11 -0.81
C GLY A 221 9.80 -20.82 0.56
N LEU A 222 8.48 -20.60 0.57
CA LEU A 222 7.68 -20.37 1.77
C LEU A 222 7.32 -21.67 2.49
N ASN A 223 7.22 -21.60 3.81
CA ASN A 223 6.59 -22.65 4.59
C ASN A 223 5.07 -22.64 4.37
N LYS A 224 4.44 -23.83 4.35
CA LYS A 224 3.00 -23.98 4.06
C LYS A 224 2.09 -23.34 5.11
N THR A 225 2.52 -23.37 6.37
CA THR A 225 1.73 -22.88 7.50
C THR A 225 2.16 -21.47 7.85
N ALA A 226 1.24 -20.52 7.66
CA ALA A 226 1.40 -19.19 8.24
C ALA A 226 1.16 -19.23 9.75
N PHE A 227 1.77 -18.30 10.47
CA PHE A 227 1.60 -18.19 11.92
C PHE A 227 1.29 -16.77 12.33
N ASN A 228 0.60 -16.61 13.46
CA ASN A 228 0.34 -15.31 14.04
C ASN A 228 1.55 -14.89 14.89
N LYS A 229 2.26 -13.84 14.46
CA LYS A 229 3.32 -13.22 15.25
C LYS A 229 2.70 -12.08 16.04
N GLN A 230 2.45 -12.33 17.32
CA GLN A 230 1.75 -11.39 18.20
C GLN A 230 2.42 -10.01 18.22
N GLY A 231 1.60 -8.96 18.36
CA GLY A 231 2.04 -7.57 18.47
C GLY A 231 2.11 -6.79 17.17
N ILE A 232 1.87 -7.42 16.01
CA ILE A 232 1.62 -6.70 14.76
C ILE A 232 0.17 -6.21 14.78
N GLU A 233 -0.04 -4.90 14.75
CA GLU A 233 -1.34 -4.28 15.03
C GLU A 233 -1.81 -3.42 13.84
N PRO A 234 -2.72 -3.95 12.99
CA PRO A 234 -3.33 -3.18 11.91
C PRO A 234 -4.47 -2.29 12.42
N HIS A 235 -4.78 -1.24 11.67
CA HIS A 235 -5.85 -0.30 11.94
C HIS A 235 -6.39 0.33 10.65
N ILE A 236 -7.62 0.81 10.68
CA ILE A 236 -8.24 1.57 9.59
C ILE A 236 -8.58 2.98 10.08
N MET A 237 -8.35 3.98 9.22
CA MET A 237 -8.75 5.36 9.45
C MET A 237 -9.63 5.83 8.30
N ASP A 238 -10.79 6.44 8.61
CA ASP A 238 -11.74 6.98 7.62
C ASP A 238 -11.38 8.39 7.19
N THR A 239 -10.23 8.54 6.53
CA THR A 239 -9.79 9.80 5.93
C THR A 239 -8.72 9.53 4.87
N ASN A 240 -8.27 10.59 4.22
CA ASN A 240 -7.13 10.63 3.30
C ASN A 240 -6.27 11.86 3.66
N ILE A 241 -4.94 11.72 3.58
CA ILE A 241 -3.95 12.77 3.88
C ILE A 241 -3.13 13.22 2.65
N ALA A 242 -3.30 12.58 1.49
CA ALA A 242 -2.71 13.06 0.25
C ALA A 242 -3.11 14.51 -0.03
N ASN A 243 -2.20 15.34 -0.51
CA ASN A 243 -2.54 16.72 -0.88
C ASN A 243 -3.45 16.73 -2.12
N ASP A 244 -3.11 15.92 -3.12
CA ASP A 244 -3.79 15.78 -4.40
C ASP A 244 -4.10 14.30 -4.66
N ILE A 245 -5.16 14.01 -5.41
CA ILE A 245 -5.46 12.65 -5.89
C ILE A 245 -5.45 12.67 -7.41
N TYR A 246 -4.29 12.37 -8.00
CA TYR A 246 -4.16 12.29 -9.45
C TYR A 246 -4.69 10.94 -9.95
N GLY A 247 -5.51 11.01 -11.00
CA GLY A 247 -5.95 9.82 -11.73
C GLY A 247 -6.08 10.05 -13.22
N PHE A 248 -6.26 8.98 -13.98
CA PHE A 248 -6.46 9.10 -15.43
C PHE A 248 -7.72 9.90 -15.72
N ALA A 249 -7.62 10.88 -16.62
CA ALA A 249 -8.74 11.70 -17.03
C ALA A 249 -9.81 10.87 -17.74
N GLY A 250 -11.05 10.96 -17.26
CA GLY A 250 -12.23 10.52 -18.00
C GLY A 250 -12.68 9.09 -17.68
N TYR A 251 -13.84 8.97 -17.05
CA TYR A 251 -14.84 7.99 -17.43
C TYR A 251 -16.05 8.83 -17.83
N LYS A 252 -16.43 8.79 -19.10
CA LYS A 252 -17.65 9.43 -19.55
C LYS A 252 -18.61 8.30 -19.87
N ALA A 253 -19.54 8.01 -18.96
CA ALA A 253 -20.51 6.92 -19.15
C ALA A 253 -21.27 7.00 -20.49
N ASP A 254 -21.34 8.19 -21.13
CA ASP A 254 -21.98 8.46 -22.42
C ASP A 254 -21.05 8.37 -23.64
N LYS A 255 -19.73 8.23 -23.46
CA LYS A 255 -18.74 8.11 -24.54
C LYS A 255 -17.83 6.94 -24.24
N GLN A 256 -17.73 6.00 -25.17
CA GLN A 256 -16.75 4.93 -25.18
C GLN A 256 -15.31 5.48 -25.12
N THR A 257 -14.86 5.98 -23.97
CA THR A 257 -13.45 6.21 -23.71
C THR A 257 -12.89 4.85 -23.39
N ASN A 258 -12.38 4.17 -24.41
CA ASN A 258 -11.57 2.98 -24.23
C ASN A 258 -10.41 3.35 -23.31
N ARG A 259 -10.47 2.95 -22.04
CA ARG A 259 -9.32 3.01 -21.16
C ARG A 259 -8.38 1.89 -21.54
N TYR A 260 -7.09 2.19 -21.57
CA TYR A 260 -6.09 1.20 -21.94
C TYR A 260 -5.09 1.02 -20.80
N PRO A 261 -4.73 -0.21 -20.44
CA PRO A 261 -3.77 -0.46 -19.36
C PRO A 261 -2.39 0.19 -19.56
N ASP A 262 -2.05 0.62 -20.78
CA ASP A 262 -0.80 1.32 -21.10
C ASP A 262 -0.79 2.81 -20.75
N GLU A 263 -1.92 3.36 -20.27
CA GLU A 263 -2.03 4.74 -19.81
C GLU A 263 -1.03 5.09 -18.69
N CYS A 264 -0.61 4.10 -17.88
CA CYS A 264 0.41 4.27 -16.85
C CYS A 264 1.82 4.58 -17.40
N TYR A 265 2.12 4.25 -18.66
CA TYR A 265 3.41 4.51 -19.32
C TYR A 265 3.46 5.84 -20.06
N ASN A 266 2.32 6.45 -20.36
CA ASN A 266 2.27 7.65 -21.18
C ASN A 266 2.62 8.89 -20.36
N LYS A 267 3.85 9.39 -20.54
CA LYS A 267 4.33 10.64 -19.91
C LYS A 267 3.51 11.87 -20.31
N ASN A 268 2.79 11.80 -21.43
CA ASN A 268 1.94 12.87 -21.96
C ASN A 268 0.45 12.66 -21.65
N ASN A 269 0.09 11.68 -20.81
CA ASN A 269 -1.30 11.49 -20.42
C ASN A 269 -1.81 12.68 -19.61
N TYR A 270 -3.10 12.97 -19.78
CA TYR A 270 -3.80 13.95 -18.98
C TYR A 270 -4.22 13.28 -17.67
N TYR A 271 -3.46 13.57 -16.60
CA TYR A 271 -3.90 13.28 -15.24
C TYR A 271 -4.76 14.44 -14.75
N VAL A 272 -5.79 14.11 -14.00
CA VAL A 272 -6.65 15.10 -13.32
C VAL A 272 -6.54 14.91 -11.82
N ASP A 273 -6.48 16.02 -11.09
CA ASP A 273 -6.64 15.97 -9.64
C ASP A 273 -8.13 15.83 -9.31
N TYR A 274 -8.50 14.68 -8.76
CA TYR A 274 -9.84 14.36 -8.32
C TYR A 274 -10.25 15.15 -7.08
N LYS A 275 -9.32 15.52 -6.19
CA LYS A 275 -9.64 16.40 -5.05
C LYS A 275 -10.07 17.78 -5.52
N TYR A 276 -9.29 18.39 -6.42
CA TYR A 276 -9.68 19.63 -7.07
C TYR A 276 -11.01 19.52 -7.83
N ASN A 277 -11.27 18.37 -8.46
CA ASN A 277 -12.52 18.11 -9.20
C ASN A 277 -13.69 17.65 -8.30
N GLY A 278 -13.61 17.85 -6.98
CA GLY A 278 -14.72 17.67 -6.03
C GLY A 278 -15.01 16.22 -5.67
N HIS A 279 -13.99 15.35 -5.64
CA HIS A 279 -14.13 13.96 -5.18
C HIS A 279 -14.47 13.92 -3.70
N ASN A 280 -15.40 13.05 -3.32
CA ASN A 280 -15.90 12.91 -1.97
C ASN A 280 -14.98 12.03 -1.10
N TRP A 281 -13.71 12.40 -1.04
CA TRP A 281 -12.66 11.64 -0.33
C TRP A 281 -13.03 11.40 1.15
N GLY A 282 -13.69 12.35 1.82
CA GLY A 282 -14.07 12.23 3.23
C GLY A 282 -15.11 11.13 3.53
N GLN A 283 -15.89 10.69 2.53
CA GLN A 283 -16.86 9.61 2.69
C GLN A 283 -16.39 8.30 2.05
N ARG A 284 -15.54 8.39 1.02
CA ARG A 284 -15.14 7.25 0.18
C ARG A 284 -13.79 6.67 0.54
N ASP A 285 -12.82 7.54 0.77
CA ASP A 285 -11.44 7.13 1.00
C ASP A 285 -11.22 6.69 2.44
N TYR A 286 -10.20 5.88 2.60
CA TYR A 286 -9.77 5.36 3.89
C TYR A 286 -8.31 4.97 3.82
N MET A 287 -7.70 4.73 4.97
CA MET A 287 -6.30 4.33 5.08
C MET A 287 -6.18 3.08 5.93
N TYR A 288 -5.23 2.22 5.57
CA TYR A 288 -4.72 1.22 6.48
C TYR A 288 -3.44 1.74 7.13
N ALA A 289 -3.28 1.51 8.43
CA ALA A 289 -2.00 1.69 9.10
C ALA A 289 -1.66 0.45 9.93
N ILE A 290 -0.38 0.13 10.01
CA ILE A 290 0.11 -1.06 10.71
C ILE A 290 1.35 -0.71 11.52
N LYS A 291 1.36 -1.16 12.77
CA LYS A 291 2.53 -1.17 13.64
C LYS A 291 3.15 -2.56 13.61
N ILE A 292 4.43 -2.64 13.27
CA ILE A 292 5.19 -3.88 13.15
C ILE A 292 6.39 -3.79 14.11
N PRO A 293 6.41 -4.54 15.23
CA PRO A 293 7.55 -4.50 16.13
C PRO A 293 8.83 -5.02 15.43
N LEU A 294 9.94 -4.31 15.56
CA LEU A 294 11.19 -4.62 14.82
C LEU A 294 11.71 -6.02 15.09
N TRP A 295 11.55 -6.53 16.31
CA TRP A 295 11.95 -7.90 16.65
C TRP A 295 11.20 -8.95 15.81
N THR A 296 9.99 -8.64 15.31
CA THR A 296 9.24 -9.53 14.42
C THR A 296 9.90 -9.69 13.06
N LEU A 297 10.71 -8.71 12.65
CA LEU A 297 11.45 -8.71 11.40
C LEU A 297 12.93 -9.09 11.58
N ASP A 298 13.32 -9.58 12.76
CA ASP A 298 14.74 -9.76 13.13
C ASP A 298 15.56 -8.46 13.00
N MET A 299 14.94 -7.33 13.38
CA MET A 299 15.52 -6.00 13.34
C MET A 299 15.57 -5.35 14.73
N ASP A 300 16.43 -4.35 14.88
CA ASP A 300 16.42 -3.36 15.95
C ASP A 300 16.63 -1.96 15.38
N PHE A 301 16.62 -0.95 16.26
CA PHE A 301 16.82 0.44 15.88
C PHE A 301 18.13 0.69 15.11
N ASN A 302 19.23 0.02 15.49
CA ASN A 302 20.52 0.20 14.82
C ASN A 302 20.49 -0.39 13.41
N ASN A 303 19.83 -1.54 13.22
CA ASN A 303 19.63 -2.12 11.89
C ASN A 303 18.68 -1.26 11.05
N MET A 304 17.60 -0.73 11.62
CA MET A 304 16.71 0.21 10.93
C MET A 304 17.47 1.45 10.46
N LYS A 305 18.32 2.04 11.31
CA LYS A 305 19.09 3.23 10.95
C LYS A 305 20.14 2.94 9.88
N SER A 306 20.87 1.83 9.99
CA SER A 306 22.02 1.54 9.11
C SER A 306 21.65 0.85 7.79
N LYS A 307 20.60 0.03 7.76
CA LYS A 307 20.19 -0.77 6.59
C LYS A 307 18.80 -0.37 6.08
N GLY A 308 17.90 -0.10 7.02
CA GLY A 308 16.48 0.08 6.73
C GLY A 308 15.77 -1.25 6.49
N VAL A 309 14.51 -1.15 6.09
CA VAL A 309 13.67 -2.24 5.62
C VAL A 309 13.04 -1.80 4.30
N ASP A 310 13.02 -2.69 3.32
CA ASP A 310 12.32 -2.44 2.07
C ASP A 310 11.00 -3.23 2.03
N VAL A 311 9.93 -2.60 1.54
CA VAL A 311 8.59 -3.16 1.53
C VAL A 311 7.87 -3.00 0.19
N GLN A 312 7.02 -3.97 -0.12
CA GLN A 312 5.95 -3.83 -1.09
C GLN A 312 4.64 -4.30 -0.47
N VAL A 313 3.61 -3.47 -0.57
CA VAL A 313 2.24 -3.84 -0.22
C VAL A 313 1.51 -4.29 -1.48
N VAL A 314 0.78 -5.39 -1.41
CA VAL A 314 0.00 -5.96 -2.51
C VAL A 314 -1.42 -6.20 -2.00
N ALA A 315 -2.40 -5.66 -2.70
CA ALA A 315 -3.81 -5.90 -2.43
C ALA A 315 -4.32 -7.10 -3.24
N GLY A 316 -4.99 -8.04 -2.56
CA GLY A 316 -5.78 -9.08 -3.21
C GLY A 316 -7.07 -8.53 -3.82
N ALA A 317 -7.81 -9.37 -4.55
CA ALA A 317 -9.08 -8.97 -5.17
C ALA A 317 -10.34 -9.46 -4.46
N LEU A 318 -10.29 -10.61 -3.78
CA LEU A 318 -11.45 -11.29 -3.18
C LEU A 318 -11.04 -12.15 -1.97
N PRO A 319 -12.00 -12.61 -1.15
CA PRO A 319 -11.77 -13.61 -0.11
C PRO A 319 -11.09 -14.88 -0.63
N GLY A 320 -10.12 -15.39 0.11
CA GLY A 320 -9.61 -16.76 -0.08
C GLY A 320 -8.66 -16.96 -1.27
N ASN A 321 -7.47 -16.39 -1.19
CA ASN A 321 -6.34 -16.61 -2.11
C ASN A 321 -6.58 -16.04 -3.53
N ALA A 322 -7.20 -14.87 -3.62
CA ALA A 322 -7.41 -14.12 -4.86
C ALA A 322 -6.11 -13.50 -5.43
N ALA A 323 -6.11 -13.12 -6.72
CA ALA A 323 -4.94 -12.47 -7.32
C ALA A 323 -4.56 -11.16 -6.64
N GLY A 324 -3.25 -10.89 -6.59
CA GLY A 324 -2.73 -9.56 -6.31
C GLY A 324 -3.09 -8.62 -7.46
N ILE A 325 -3.95 -7.64 -7.22
CA ILE A 325 -4.49 -6.75 -8.25
C ILE A 325 -4.00 -5.33 -8.17
N GLN A 326 -3.37 -4.95 -7.07
CA GLN A 326 -2.81 -3.62 -6.84
C GLN A 326 -1.56 -3.73 -5.98
N SER A 327 -0.63 -2.80 -6.13
CA SER A 327 0.58 -2.79 -5.31
C SER A 327 1.17 -1.40 -5.09
N LEU A 328 1.81 -1.21 -3.93
CA LEU A 328 2.67 -0.07 -3.64
C LEU A 328 4.04 -0.60 -3.17
N PRO A 329 5.13 -0.39 -3.93
CA PRO A 329 5.17 0.30 -5.22
C PRO A 329 4.35 -0.35 -6.34
N PHE A 330 3.86 0.49 -7.25
CA PHE A 330 3.08 0.07 -8.41
C PHE A 330 3.91 -0.87 -9.30
N ASP A 331 3.38 -2.05 -9.56
CA ASP A 331 3.93 -3.03 -10.48
C ASP A 331 2.96 -3.26 -11.63
N HIS A 332 3.40 -3.02 -12.86
CA HIS A 332 2.60 -3.16 -14.06
C HIS A 332 2.07 -4.58 -14.26
N THR A 333 2.67 -5.58 -13.61
CA THR A 333 2.11 -6.94 -13.61
C THR A 333 0.68 -6.96 -13.08
N THR A 334 0.27 -5.98 -12.26
CA THR A 334 -1.08 -5.83 -11.74
C THR A 334 -2.10 -5.57 -12.85
N LEU A 335 -1.69 -4.89 -13.93
CA LEU A 335 -2.46 -4.56 -15.12
C LEU A 335 -2.34 -5.59 -16.26
N ARG A 336 -1.40 -6.53 -16.16
CA ARG A 336 -1.15 -7.54 -17.20
C ARG A 336 -2.43 -8.33 -17.49
N ASP A 337 -2.72 -8.48 -18.79
CA ASP A 337 -3.87 -9.21 -19.33
C ASP A 337 -5.25 -8.60 -18.99
N ALA A 338 -5.32 -7.38 -18.41
CA ALA A 338 -6.58 -6.69 -18.14
C ALA A 338 -7.44 -6.52 -19.42
N GLN A 339 -6.80 -6.25 -20.55
CA GLN A 339 -7.47 -6.11 -21.85
C GLN A 339 -7.93 -7.45 -22.46
N GLN A 340 -7.27 -8.57 -22.15
CA GLN A 340 -7.68 -9.88 -22.66
C GLN A 340 -8.97 -10.38 -22.01
N TYR A 341 -9.21 -10.00 -20.74
CA TYR A 341 -10.47 -10.29 -20.05
C TYR A 341 -11.64 -9.50 -20.66
N ALA A 342 -11.43 -8.24 -21.05
CA ALA A 342 -12.45 -7.45 -21.75
C ALA A 342 -12.97 -8.14 -23.03
N ASN A 343 -12.15 -9.03 -23.64
CA ASN A 343 -12.47 -9.73 -24.87
C ASN A 343 -12.89 -11.21 -24.68
N ASN A 344 -12.69 -11.84 -23.51
CA ASN A 344 -12.91 -13.27 -23.29
C ASN A 344 -13.87 -13.52 -22.11
N ILE A 345 -15.15 -13.58 -22.46
CA ILE A 345 -16.30 -13.42 -21.57
C ILE A 345 -16.65 -14.74 -20.87
N ASP A 346 -15.84 -15.17 -19.90
CA ASP A 346 -16.35 -16.02 -18.81
C ASP A 346 -16.79 -15.11 -17.66
N THR A 347 -18.05 -14.68 -17.72
CA THR A 347 -18.69 -13.78 -16.73
C THR A 347 -18.80 -14.38 -15.33
N ARG A 348 -18.31 -15.60 -15.10
CA ARG A 348 -18.34 -16.27 -13.79
C ARG A 348 -17.00 -16.22 -13.07
N ARG A 349 -15.95 -15.74 -13.73
CA ARG A 349 -14.60 -15.62 -13.16
C ARG A 349 -14.27 -14.15 -13.00
N SER A 350 -13.93 -13.71 -11.78
CA SER A 350 -13.42 -12.35 -11.58
C SER A 350 -11.97 -12.24 -12.10
N MET A 351 -11.49 -11.03 -12.39
CA MET A 351 -10.06 -10.80 -12.71
C MET A 351 -9.11 -11.30 -11.61
N ALA A 352 -9.64 -11.51 -10.39
CA ALA A 352 -8.97 -12.17 -9.29
C ALA A 352 -8.48 -13.59 -9.60
N GLU A 353 -9.04 -14.24 -10.62
CA GLU A 353 -8.82 -15.66 -10.89
C GLU A 353 -7.79 -15.93 -11.99
N ILE A 354 -7.41 -14.93 -12.81
CA ILE A 354 -6.61 -15.18 -14.02
C ILE A 354 -5.55 -14.08 -14.24
N SER A 355 -4.34 -14.34 -13.79
CA SER A 355 -3.08 -14.24 -14.56
C SER A 355 -1.91 -14.55 -13.63
N LEU A 356 -0.91 -15.27 -14.15
CA LEU A 356 0.37 -15.50 -13.48
C LEU A 356 1.13 -14.17 -13.41
N LYS A 357 0.87 -13.40 -12.36
CA LYS A 357 1.63 -12.18 -12.04
C LYS A 357 2.93 -12.54 -11.36
N LYS A 358 4.00 -11.87 -11.78
CA LYS A 358 5.32 -11.96 -11.18
C LYS A 358 5.72 -10.54 -10.81
N PHE A 359 5.66 -10.22 -9.52
CA PHE A 359 6.09 -8.91 -9.03
C PHE A 359 7.61 -8.80 -9.16
N THR A 360 8.07 -7.71 -9.75
CA THR A 360 9.47 -7.46 -10.12
C THR A 360 9.97 -6.09 -9.70
N VAL A 361 9.11 -5.20 -9.23
CA VAL A 361 9.54 -3.82 -8.93
C VAL A 361 10.39 -3.73 -7.67
N PRO A 362 11.37 -2.80 -7.65
CA PRO A 362 12.07 -2.46 -6.43
C PRO A 362 11.09 -2.05 -5.32
N PHE A 363 11.37 -2.50 -4.10
CA PHE A 363 10.58 -2.18 -2.91
C PHE A 363 10.83 -0.75 -2.42
N ALA A 364 9.85 -0.13 -1.78
CA ALA A 364 9.99 1.17 -1.12
C ALA A 364 10.74 1.02 0.21
N SER A 365 11.56 2.00 0.63
CA SER A 365 12.44 1.84 1.79
C SER A 365 12.07 2.73 2.99
N VAL A 366 12.20 2.18 4.20
CA VAL A 366 12.13 2.91 5.47
C VAL A 366 13.42 2.71 6.26
N GLY A 367 14.06 3.80 6.69
CA GLY A 367 15.36 3.80 7.38
C GLY A 367 16.56 3.69 6.42
N GLY A 368 17.72 3.35 6.98
CA GLY A 368 18.96 3.17 6.22
C GLY A 368 19.56 4.47 5.68
N CYS A 369 19.60 5.52 6.50
CA CYS A 369 20.05 6.87 6.14
C CYS A 369 20.87 7.54 7.25
#